data_AF-A0AAN0JWJ5-F1
#
_entry.id   AF-A0AAN0JWJ5-F1
#
_cell.length_a   1.000
_cell.length_b   1.000
_cell.length_c   1.000
_cell.angle_alpha   90.00
_cell.angle_beta   90.00
_cell.angle_gamma   90.00
#
_symmetry.space_group_name_H-M   'P 1'
#
loop_
_entity.id
_entity.type
_entity.pdbx_description
1 polymer ?
#
loop_
_entity_poly.entity_id
_entity_poly.type
_entity_poly.pdbx_seq_one_letter_code
_entity_poly.pdbx_strand_id
1 'polypeptide(L)'
;MVCNDTVLQQQDDSLSLKMFTCSDASSGVWREQKELSVINGDQTIPAVKKLIFNGVYKKLIDFDNHLENVNDDWTNTDINKAIEGI
;
A
#
# COMPACT_ATOMS: atom_id res chain seq x y z
N MET A 1 5.67 -7.57 5.18
CA MET A 1 4.23 -7.30 4.98
C MET A 1 3.79 -8.03 3.73
N VAL A 2 2.57 -8.57 3.71
CA VAL A 2 1.97 -9.24 2.56
C VAL A 2 0.62 -8.59 2.30
N CYS A 3 0.37 -8.18 1.05
CA CYS A 3 -0.93 -7.67 0.61
C CYS A 3 -1.76 -8.81 0.01
N ASN A 4 -3.06 -8.81 0.29
CA ASN A 4 -4.04 -9.67 -0.35
C ASN A 4 -4.77 -8.86 -1.42
N ASP A 5 -4.23 -8.94 -2.64
CA ASP A 5 -4.68 -8.14 -3.77
C ASP A 5 -6.13 -8.47 -4.18
N THR A 6 -6.60 -9.69 -3.90
CA THR A 6 -8.00 -10.09 -4.14
C THR A 6 -8.96 -9.29 -3.26
N VAL A 7 -8.63 -9.11 -1.98
CA VAL A 7 -9.44 -8.29 -1.04
C VAL A 7 -9.41 -6.83 -1.47
N LEU A 8 -8.23 -6.35 -1.89
CA LEU A 8 -8.06 -4.97 -2.37
C LEU A 8 -8.89 -4.69 -3.63
N GLN A 9 -8.92 -5.63 -4.58
CA GLN A 9 -9.72 -5.52 -5.82
C GLN A 9 -11.23 -5.57 -5.55
N GLN A 10 -11.67 -6.35 -4.57
CA GLN A 10 -13.08 -6.44 -4.18
C GLN A 10 -13.57 -5.19 -3.44
N GLN A 11 -12.67 -4.27 -3.05
CA GLN A 11 -12.98 -3.08 -2.27
C GLN A 11 -13.77 -3.41 -0.99
N ASP A 12 -13.45 -4.54 -0.36
CA ASP A 12 -13.97 -4.91 0.95
C ASP A 12 -13.48 -3.91 2.01
N ASP A 13 -14.24 -3.72 3.09
CA ASP A 13 -13.82 -2.96 4.28
C ASP A 13 -12.81 -3.73 5.15
N SER A 14 -12.61 -5.03 4.89
CA SER A 14 -11.61 -5.84 5.57
C SER A 14 -10.17 -5.41 5.26
N LEU A 15 -9.28 -5.57 6.25
CA LEU A 15 -7.86 -5.24 6.09
C LEU A 15 -7.20 -6.21 5.08
N SER A 16 -6.70 -5.68 3.97
CA SER A 16 -5.98 -6.46 2.95
C SER A 16 -4.52 -6.77 3.31
N LEU A 17 -4.02 -6.29 4.45
CA LEU A 17 -2.62 -6.39 4.84
C LEU A 17 -2.42 -7.39 5.98
N LYS A 18 -1.40 -8.23 5.82
CA LYS A 18 -0.83 -9.06 6.88
C LYS A 18 0.60 -8.62 7.16
N MET A 19 0.96 -8.49 8.41
CA MET A 19 2.31 -8.11 8.81
C MET A 19 3.03 -9.33 9.40
N PHE A 20 4.32 -9.41 9.13
CA PHE A 20 5.18 -10.46 9.63
C PHE A 20 6.45 -9.82 10.18
N THR A 21 6.94 -10.33 11.30
CA THR A 21 8.24 -9.94 11.85
C THR A 21 9.17 -11.14 11.89
N CYS A 22 10.46 -10.86 11.76
CA CYS A 22 11.52 -11.83 11.99
C CYS A 22 12.28 -11.37 13.24
N SER A 23 12.05 -12.05 14.37
CA SER A 23 12.66 -11.70 15.66
C SER A 23 14.14 -12.04 15.72
N ASP A 24 14.57 -13.00 14.91
CA ASP A 24 15.97 -13.41 14.77
C ASP A 24 16.28 -13.59 13.28
N ALA A 25 17.04 -12.64 12.72
CA ALA A 25 17.41 -12.62 11.32
C ALA A 25 18.19 -13.88 10.89
N SER A 26 18.87 -14.57 11.81
CA SER A 26 19.62 -15.79 11.50
C SER A 26 18.70 -17.02 11.32
N SER A 27 17.51 -17.00 11.91
CA SER A 27 16.53 -18.09 11.80
C SER A 27 15.84 -18.14 10.44
N GLY A 28 15.74 -17.00 9.75
CA GLY A 28 14.95 -16.85 8.53
C GLY A 28 13.43 -17.06 8.71
N VAL A 29 12.95 -17.25 9.94
CA VAL A 29 11.53 -17.53 10.23
C VAL A 29 10.76 -16.23 10.40
N TRP A 30 9.73 -16.06 9.58
CA TRP A 30 8.79 -14.94 9.66
C TRP A 30 7.50 -15.36 10.37
N ARG A 31 7.04 -14.57 11.34
CA ARG A 31 5.82 -14.84 12.12
C ARG A 31 4.79 -13.74 11.92
N GLU A 32 3.56 -14.15 11.59
CA GLU A 32 2.43 -13.24 11.43
C GLU A 32 2.12 -12.52 12.75
N GLN A 33 1.89 -11.22 12.65
CA GLN A 33 1.48 -10.37 13.75
C GLN A 33 -0.04 -10.17 13.66
N LYS A 34 -0.78 -10.75 14.62
CA LYS A 34 -2.25 -10.81 14.60
C LYS A 34 -2.94 -9.60 15.24
N GLU A 35 -2.25 -8.88 16.11
CA GLU A 35 -2.80 -7.76 16.88
C GLU A 35 -2.33 -6.42 16.31
N LEU A 36 -2.59 -6.20 15.02
CA LEU A 36 -2.28 -4.93 14.36
C LEU A 36 -3.54 -4.24 13.89
N SER A 37 -3.55 -2.93 14.05
CA SER A 37 -4.57 -2.05 13.54
C SER A 37 -3.95 -1.02 12.60
N VAL A 38 -4.76 -0.54 11.65
CA VAL A 38 -4.39 0.58 10.81
C VAL A 38 -4.60 1.86 11.62
N ILE A 39 -3.54 2.66 11.74
CA ILE A 39 -3.65 4.00 12.33
C ILE A 39 -4.61 4.82 11.46
N ASN A 40 -5.63 5.41 12.09
CA ASN A 40 -6.71 6.13 11.40
C ASN A 40 -7.45 5.28 10.36
N GLY A 41 -7.66 3.98 10.62
CA GLY A 41 -8.32 3.06 9.69
C GLY A 41 -9.63 3.58 9.08
N ASP A 42 -10.45 4.27 9.88
CA ASP A 42 -11.72 4.88 9.46
C ASP A 42 -11.57 5.96 8.38
N GLN A 43 -10.39 6.57 8.24
CA GLN A 43 -10.07 7.54 7.20
C GLN A 43 -9.25 6.90 6.08
N THR A 44 -8.27 6.07 6.46
CA THR A 44 -7.34 5.42 5.52
C THR A 44 -8.07 4.49 4.56
N ILE A 45 -8.99 3.64 5.04
CA ILE A 45 -9.70 2.67 4.19
C ILE A 45 -10.58 3.38 3.14
N PRO A 46 -11.45 4.35 3.49
CA PRO A 46 -12.22 5.10 2.50
C PRO A 46 -11.35 5.89 1.51
N ALA A 47 -10.25 6.51 1.97
CA ALA A 47 -9.33 7.23 1.10
C ALA A 47 -8.70 6.30 0.05
N VAL A 48 -8.20 5.13 0.48
CA VAL A 48 -7.65 4.11 -0.44
C VAL A 48 -8.70 3.63 -1.44
N LYS A 49 -9.94 3.36 -1.00
CA LYS A 49 -11.04 2.99 -1.91
C LYS A 49 -11.30 4.06 -2.97
N LYS A 50 -11.32 5.34 -2.57
CA LYS A 50 -11.49 6.49 -3.48
C LYS A 50 -10.35 6.57 -4.50
N LEU A 51 -9.10 6.36 -4.09
CA LEU A 51 -7.94 6.35 -5.00
C LEU A 51 -8.00 5.20 -6.01
N ILE A 52 -8.38 4.00 -5.57
CA ILE A 52 -8.55 2.83 -6.43
C ILE A 52 -9.69 3.07 -7.43
N PHE A 53 -10.84 3.53 -6.95
CA PHE A 53 -12.00 3.85 -7.79
C PHE A 53 -11.65 4.90 -8.86
N ASN A 54 -10.88 5.92 -8.48
CA ASN A 54 -10.41 6.97 -9.40
C ASN A 54 -9.29 6.50 -10.35
N GLY A 55 -8.80 5.26 -10.22
CA GLY A 55 -7.78 4.70 -11.09
C GLY A 55 -6.39 5.32 -10.90
N VAL A 56 -6.10 5.91 -9.73
CA VAL A 56 -4.82 6.61 -9.46
C VAL A 56 -3.62 5.68 -9.64
N TYR A 57 -3.78 4.38 -9.37
CA TYR A 57 -2.76 3.36 -9.58
C TYR A 57 -2.20 3.30 -11.00
N LYS A 58 -2.96 3.76 -12.02
CA LYS A 58 -2.48 3.81 -13.42
C LYS A 58 -1.41 4.88 -13.66
N LYS A 59 -1.25 5.81 -12.71
CA LYS A 59 -0.23 6.88 -12.73
C LYS A 59 0.86 6.65 -11.67
N LEU A 60 0.78 5.56 -10.92
CA LEU A 60 1.78 5.21 -9.93
C LEU A 60 3.06 4.82 -10.67
N ILE A 61 4.15 5.50 -10.35
CA ILE A 61 5.48 5.21 -10.86
C ILE A 61 6.23 4.43 -9.78
N ASP A 62 6.65 3.22 -10.10
CA ASP A 62 7.56 2.46 -9.24
C ASP A 62 9.03 2.67 -9.64
N PHE A 63 9.92 1.98 -8.95
CA PHE A 63 11.35 2.09 -9.23
C PHE A 63 11.74 1.43 -10.57
N ASP A 64 11.01 0.42 -11.03
CA ASP A 64 11.27 -0.22 -12.32
C ASP A 64 10.96 0.76 -13.47
N ASN A 65 9.84 1.49 -13.39
CA ASN A 65 9.54 2.58 -14.33
C ASN A 65 10.66 3.64 -14.36
N HIS A 66 11.16 4.05 -13.18
CA HIS A 66 12.25 5.02 -13.10
C HIS A 66 13.57 4.49 -13.69
N LEU A 67 13.84 3.19 -13.58
CA LEU A 67 15.00 2.57 -14.22
C LEU A 67 14.88 2.55 -15.76
N GLU A 68 13.66 2.42 -16.29
CA GLU A 68 13.40 2.55 -17.72
C GLU A 68 13.52 4.01 -18.19
N ASN A 69 13.05 4.97 -17.37
CA ASN A 69 13.13 6.39 -17.62
C ASN A 69 13.39 7.17 -16.33
N VAL A 70 14.63 7.66 -16.19
CA VAL A 70 15.11 8.38 -14.99
C VAL A 70 14.39 9.69 -14.69
N ASN A 71 13.54 10.17 -15.60
CA ASN A 71 12.71 11.35 -15.36
C ASN A 71 11.39 11.01 -14.66
N ASP A 72 11.01 9.74 -14.57
CA ASP A 72 9.76 9.33 -13.92
C ASP A 72 9.92 9.40 -12.38
N ASP A 73 9.01 10.12 -11.72
CA ASP A 73 9.08 10.38 -10.27
C ASP A 73 8.58 9.20 -9.44
N TRP A 74 9.48 8.29 -9.06
CA TRP A 74 9.16 7.17 -8.17
C TRP A 74 8.77 7.60 -6.74
N THR A 75 8.98 8.86 -6.36
CA THR A 75 8.48 9.41 -5.07
C THR A 75 7.01 9.81 -5.14
N ASN A 76 6.43 9.83 -6.35
CA ASN A 76 5.00 10.03 -6.60
C ASN A 76 4.43 11.32 -5.99
N THR A 77 5.16 12.44 -6.11
CA THR A 77 4.84 13.71 -5.45
C THR A 77 3.42 14.21 -5.77
N ASP A 78 2.94 14.01 -7.01
CA ASP A 78 1.60 14.45 -7.41
C ASP A 78 0.49 13.56 -6.83
N ILE A 79 0.76 12.27 -6.60
CA ILE A 79 -0.17 11.39 -5.87
C ILE A 79 -0.24 11.81 -4.40
N ASN A 80 0.88 12.19 -3.78
CA ASN A 80 0.90 12.67 -2.40
C ASN A 80 0.02 13.93 -2.22
N LYS A 81 0.12 14.91 -3.13
CA LYS A 81 -0.76 16.10 -3.14
C LYS A 81 -2.23 15.73 -3.30
N ALA A 82 -2.54 14.73 -4.13
CA ALA A 82 -3.91 14.26 -4.31
C ALA A 82 -4.46 13.59 -3.04
N ILE A 83 -3.61 12.90 -2.26
CA ILE A 83 -3.97 12.30 -0.97
C ILE A 83 -4.21 13.38 0.08
N GLU A 84 -3.37 14.42 0.15
CA GLU A 84 -3.55 15.56 1.07
C GLU A 84 -4.88 16.31 0.85
N GLY A 85 -5.43 16.24 -0.35
CA GLY A 85 -6.72 16.82 -0.71
C GLY A 85 -7.95 15.93 -0.46
N ILE A 86 -7.78 14.72 0.09
CA ILE A 86 -8.88 13.80 0.46
C ILE A 86 -9.33 14.06 1.88
#